data_AF-A0AAU7CXH6-F1
#
_entry.id   AF-A0AAU7CXH6-F1
#
_cell.length_a   1.000
_cell.length_b   1.000
_cell.length_c   1.000
_cell.angle_alpha   90.00
_cell.angle_beta   90.00
_cell.angle_gamma   90.00
#
_symmetry.space_group_name_H-M   'P 1'
#
loop_
_entity.id
_entity.type
_entity.pdbx_description
1 polymer ?
#
loop_
_entity_poly.entity_id
_entity_poly.type
_entity_poly.pdbx_seq_one_letter_code
_entity_poly.pdbx_strand_id
1 'polypeptide(L)'
;MTTAPLSLDGISISKRLPFATEHNSFSPELEAEMRKIEACDLMILQFPLWWFGLPAILKGWFDQTLAMGRTYGYGNIYAYRAPATK
;
A
#
# COMPACT_ATOMS: atom_id res chain seq x y z
N MET A 1 14.62 -31.15 -23.66
CA MET A 1 13.53 -30.75 -22.74
C MET A 1 13.86 -29.34 -22.27
N THR A 2 13.28 -28.35 -22.94
CA THR A 2 13.73 -26.95 -22.96
C THR A 2 13.04 -26.15 -21.86
N THR A 3 13.80 -25.34 -21.11
CA THR A 3 13.28 -24.40 -20.11
C THR A 3 12.47 -23.32 -20.81
N ALA A 4 11.15 -23.28 -20.55
CA ALA A 4 10.29 -22.21 -21.02
C ALA A 4 10.55 -20.92 -20.22
N PRO A 5 10.62 -19.75 -20.86
CA PRO A 5 10.81 -18.48 -20.16
C PRO A 5 9.54 -18.10 -19.38
N LEU A 6 9.66 -17.89 -18.05
CA LEU A 6 8.61 -17.38 -17.18
C LEU A 6 8.37 -15.88 -17.41
N SER A 7 7.79 -15.54 -18.56
CA SER A 7 7.27 -14.20 -18.85
C SER A 7 5.99 -14.34 -19.65
N LEU A 8 4.89 -14.57 -18.94
CA LEU A 8 3.55 -14.45 -19.51
C LEU A 8 2.81 -13.38 -18.72
N ASP A 9 2.53 -12.29 -19.44
CA ASP A 9 1.84 -11.05 -19.07
C ASP A 9 2.67 -10.01 -18.30
N GLY A 10 2.99 -8.92 -19.00
CA GLY A 10 3.80 -7.77 -18.58
C GLY A 10 3.18 -6.89 -17.49
N ILE A 11 2.65 -7.50 -16.43
CA ILE A 11 2.26 -6.79 -15.21
C ILE A 11 3.52 -6.66 -14.35
N SER A 12 4.21 -5.54 -14.52
CA SER A 12 5.23 -5.08 -13.57
C SER A 12 4.66 -5.20 -12.15
N ILE A 13 5.42 -5.73 -11.19
CA ILE A 13 4.97 -5.93 -9.79
C ILE A 13 4.36 -4.64 -9.22
N SER A 14 4.90 -3.49 -9.61
CA SER A 14 4.40 -2.17 -9.24
C SER A 14 2.98 -1.87 -9.71
N LYS A 15 2.50 -2.50 -10.80
CA LYS A 15 1.14 -2.34 -11.34
C LYS A 15 0.09 -3.20 -10.63
N ARG A 16 0.50 -4.14 -9.77
CA ARG A 16 -0.40 -5.10 -9.14
C ARG A 16 -1.27 -4.47 -8.03
N LEU A 17 -0.71 -3.53 -7.27
CA LEU A 17 -1.42 -2.80 -6.20
C LEU A 17 -2.49 -1.82 -6.75
N PRO A 18 -2.20 -0.99 -7.76
CA PRO A 18 -3.23 -0.18 -8.42
C PRO A 18 -4.36 -1.02 -9.00
N PHE A 19 -4.04 -2.11 -9.71
CA PHE A 19 -5.04 -3.02 -10.28
C PHE A 19 -5.93 -3.68 -9.21
N ALA A 20 -5.33 -4.17 -8.12
CA ALA A 20 -6.10 -4.76 -7.01
C ALA A 20 -7.02 -3.74 -6.33
N THR A 21 -6.59 -2.49 -6.25
CA THR A 21 -7.40 -1.37 -5.71
C THR A 21 -8.56 -1.03 -6.63
N GLU A 22 -8.32 -0.95 -7.95
CA GLU A 22 -9.35 -0.67 -8.96
C GLU A 22 -10.42 -1.79 -9.04
N HIS A 23 -10.00 -3.05 -8.88
CA HIS A 23 -10.89 -4.21 -8.94
C HIS A 23 -11.36 -4.71 -7.57
N ASN A 24 -11.07 -3.97 -6.50
CA ASN A 24 -11.38 -4.30 -5.11
C ASN A 24 -11.10 -5.77 -4.74
N SER A 25 -10.00 -6.32 -5.27
CA SER A 25 -9.65 -7.75 -5.22
C SER A 25 -8.78 -8.09 -4.01
N PHE A 26 -9.01 -7.42 -2.88
CA PHE A 26 -8.28 -7.70 -1.64
C PHE A 26 -8.81 -8.97 -0.97
N SER A 27 -7.93 -9.67 -0.25
CA SER A 27 -8.35 -10.77 0.64
C SER A 27 -9.37 -10.23 1.66
N PRO A 28 -10.45 -10.96 1.96
CA PRO A 28 -11.47 -10.51 2.91
C PRO A 28 -10.90 -10.21 4.31
N GLU A 29 -9.83 -10.89 4.71
CA GLU A 29 -9.12 -10.62 5.97
C GLU A 29 -8.40 -9.27 5.92
N LEU A 30 -7.72 -8.95 4.82
CA LEU A 30 -7.04 -7.68 4.64
C LEU A 30 -8.04 -6.52 4.59
N GLU A 31 -9.15 -6.69 3.90
CA GLU A 31 -10.23 -5.71 3.82
C GLU A 31 -10.84 -5.40 5.21
N ALA A 32 -10.97 -6.42 6.08
CA ALA A 32 -11.42 -6.22 7.45
C ALA A 32 -10.42 -5.40 8.28
N GLU A 33 -9.12 -5.63 8.10
CA GLU A 33 -8.08 -4.82 8.74
C GLU A 33 -8.05 -3.38 8.21
N MET A 34 -8.20 -3.18 6.90
CA MET A 34 -8.27 -1.84 6.30
C MET A 34 -9.46 -1.04 6.83
N ARG A 35 -10.64 -1.66 6.99
CA ARG A 35 -11.82 -1.00 7.59
C ARG A 35 -11.58 -0.59 9.05
N LYS A 36 -10.86 -1.40 9.82
CA LYS A 36 -10.50 -1.03 11.21
C LYS A 36 -9.63 0.23 11.20
N ILE A 37 -8.66 0.32 10.28
CA ILE A 37 -7.80 1.50 10.14
C ILE A 37 -8.62 2.72 9.71
N GLU A 38 -9.53 2.57 8.74
CA GLU A 38 -10.42 3.65 8.27
C GLU A 38 -11.34 4.18 9.38
N ALA A 39 -11.73 3.32 10.34
CA ALA A 39 -12.58 3.69 11.47
C ALA A 39 -11.82 4.20 12.71
N CYS A 40 -10.49 4.10 12.73
CA CYS A 40 -9.68 4.47 13.90
C CYS A 40 -9.26 5.94 13.84
N ASP A 41 -9.64 6.73 14.85
CA ASP A 41 -9.12 8.10 15.02
C ASP A 41 -7.66 8.12 15.50
N LEU A 42 -7.25 7.10 16.26
CA LEU A 42 -5.90 6.93 16.81
C LEU A 42 -5.49 5.46 16.77
N MET A 43 -4.32 5.19 16.20
CA MET A 43 -3.71 3.86 16.16
C MET A 43 -2.45 3.83 17.02
N ILE A 44 -2.43 2.96 18.05
CA ILE A 44 -1.27 2.76 18.93
C ILE A 44 -0.56 1.47 18.51
N LEU A 45 0.73 1.56 18.22
CA LEU A 45 1.57 0.41 17.83
C LEU A 45 2.51 0.05 18.99
N GLN A 46 2.28 -1.11 19.61
CA GLN A 46 3.15 -1.64 20.65
C GLN A 46 4.01 -2.77 20.08
N PHE A 47 5.31 -2.54 19.96
CA PHE A 47 6.25 -3.57 19.53
C PHE A 47 7.63 -3.36 20.16
N PRO A 48 8.42 -4.42 20.36
CA PRO A 48 9.81 -4.28 20.78
C PRO A 48 10.65 -3.66 19.67
N LEU A 49 11.45 -2.65 20.00
CA LEU A 49 12.33 -2.00 19.03
C LEU A 49 13.51 -2.93 18.70
N TRP A 50 13.53 -3.48 17.49
CA TRP A 50 14.64 -4.28 16.97
C TRP A 50 15.21 -3.59 15.72
N TRP A 51 16.53 -3.44 15.67
CA TRP A 51 17.24 -2.83 14.54
C TRP A 51 16.70 -1.46 14.10
N PHE A 52 16.33 -0.61 15.06
CA PHE A 52 15.79 0.74 14.82
C PHE A 52 14.51 0.77 13.96
N GLY A 53 13.79 -0.35 13.88
CA GLY A 53 12.65 -0.48 12.97
C GLY A 53 11.49 -1.29 13.52
N LEU A 54 10.47 -1.41 12.68
CA LEU A 54 9.32 -2.29 12.89
C LEU A 54 9.79 -3.76 12.76
N PRO A 55 9.26 -4.69 13.58
CA PRO A 55 9.48 -6.11 13.34
C PRO A 55 8.95 -6.50 11.95
N ALA A 56 9.60 -7.48 11.31
CA ALA A 56 9.34 -7.84 9.91
C ALA A 56 7.86 -8.12 9.61
N ILE A 57 7.16 -8.78 10.55
CA ILE A 57 5.73 -9.08 10.42
C ILE A 57 4.88 -7.80 10.40
N LEU A 58 5.19 -6.82 11.26
CA LEU A 58 4.46 -5.56 11.32
C LEU A 58 4.73 -4.73 10.07
N LYS A 59 5.97 -4.73 9.57
CA LYS A 59 6.30 -4.07 8.30
C LYS A 59 5.57 -4.69 7.12
N GLY A 60 5.43 -6.01 7.09
CA GLY A 60 4.69 -6.73 6.05
C GLY A 60 3.18 -6.44 6.09
N TRP A 61 2.60 -6.39 7.29
CA TRP A 61 1.21 -5.99 7.48
C TRP A 61 0.97 -4.56 7.01
N PHE A 62 1.83 -3.61 7.41
CA PHE A 62 1.74 -2.21 6.99
C PHE A 62 1.81 -2.02 5.48
N ASP A 63 2.66 -2.78 4.79
CA ASP A 63 2.82 -2.70 3.33
C ASP A 63 1.54 -3.10 2.58
N GLN A 64 0.75 -4.00 3.17
CA GLN A 64 -0.49 -4.52 2.59
C GLN A 64 -1.70 -3.67 2.95
N THR A 65 -1.79 -3.20 4.20
CA THR A 65 -2.92 -2.38 4.68
C THR A 65 -2.83 -0.92 4.20
N LEU A 66 -1.62 -0.39 4.01
CA LEU A 66 -1.37 0.92 3.40
C LEU A 66 -1.25 0.85 1.87
N ALA A 67 -2.17 0.13 1.23
CA ALA A 67 -2.16 -0.06 -0.22
C ALA A 67 -2.30 1.26 -0.99
N MET A 68 -1.47 1.40 -2.04
CA MET A 68 -1.49 2.52 -2.99
C MET A 68 -2.85 2.62 -3.69
N GLY A 69 -3.56 3.73 -3.47
CA GLY A 69 -4.84 4.06 -4.09
C GLY A 69 -6.05 4.09 -3.15
N ARG A 70 -5.93 3.56 -1.91
CA ARG A 70 -7.02 3.59 -0.91
C ARG A 70 -6.68 4.41 0.33
N THR A 71 -5.57 4.09 0.99
CA THR A 71 -5.09 4.78 2.20
C THR A 71 -3.96 5.78 1.91
N TYR A 72 -3.17 5.53 0.86
CA TYR A 72 -2.13 6.43 0.39
C TYR A 72 -2.27 6.68 -1.12
N GLY A 73 -2.31 7.94 -1.53
CA GLY A 73 -2.45 8.34 -2.94
C GLY A 73 -1.30 9.25 -3.39
N TYR A 74 -1.10 9.35 -4.70
CA TYR A 74 -0.29 10.40 -5.34
C TYR A 74 -0.99 11.76 -5.18
N GLY A 75 -1.23 12.21 -3.94
CA GLY A 75 -1.56 13.59 -3.68
C GLY A 75 -0.42 14.45 -4.20
N ASN A 76 -0.73 15.55 -4.88
CA ASN A 76 0.26 16.52 -5.34
C ASN A 76 1.04 17.12 -4.15
N ILE A 77 2.02 16.38 -3.62
CA ILE A 77 2.90 16.82 -2.53
C ILE A 77 3.77 18.01 -2.96
N TYR A 78 3.83 18.28 -4.26
CA TYR A 78 4.53 19.41 -4.87
C TYR A 78 3.60 20.40 -5.58
N ALA A 79 2.29 20.42 -5.31
CA ALA A 79 1.43 21.51 -5.80
C ALA A 79 1.75 22.81 -5.04
N TYR A 80 2.90 23.40 -5.33
CA TYR A 80 3.13 24.81 -5.10
C TYR A 80 2.16 25.56 -6.01
N ARG A 81 1.00 25.92 -5.48
CA ARG A 81 0.11 26.90 -6.11
C ARG A 81 0.86 28.23 -6.09
N ALA A 82 1.59 28.53 -7.16
CA ALA A 82 2.09 29.88 -7.37
C ALA A 82 0.89 30.84 -7.28
N PRO A 83 0.98 31.93 -6.49
CA PRO A 83 -0.12 32.87 -6.37
C PRO A 83 -0.44 33.43 -7.76
N ALA A 84 -1.73 33.45 -8.12
CA ALA A 84 -2.18 34.07 -9.35
C ALA A 84 -1.79 35.55 -9.32
N THR A 85 -0.80 35.90 -10.14
CA THR A 85 -0.42 37.29 -10.39
C THR A 85 -1.62 37.96 -11.08
N LYS A 86 -2.20 38.97 -10.42
CA LYS A 86 -3.20 39.85 -11.02
C LYS A 86 -2.58 40.70 -12.12
#